data_AF-A0A0R2XD19-F1
#
_entry.id   AF-A0A0R2XD19-F1
#
_cell.length_a   1.000
_cell.length_b   1.000
_cell.length_c   1.000
_cell.angle_alpha   90.00
_cell.angle_beta   90.00
_cell.angle_gamma   90.00
#
_symmetry.space_group_name_H-M   'P 1'
#
loop_
_entity.id
_entity.type
_entity.pdbx_description
1 polymer ?
#
loop_
_entity_poly.entity_id
_entity_poly.type
_entity_poly.pdbx_seq_one_letter_code
_entity_poly.pdbx_strand_id
1 'polypeptide(L)'
;MISKIHHHQVGIHATRLSEDLQREIWGFAQAVVDEVNQGCAGNRMNYWKSRLTLSVEHAKSRGMDAEEIAHQCELTLCTSRGTKPLPGDTLSRIEAYLKTQGVPAKLISADLARGSGRFFSR
;
A
#
# COMPACT_ATOMS: atom_id res chain seq x y z
N MET A 1 23.21 -29.91 30.79
CA MET A 1 22.82 -29.85 29.36
C MET A 1 22.09 -28.52 29.15
N ILE A 2 22.69 -27.59 28.40
CA ILE A 2 22.07 -26.29 28.09
C ILE A 2 21.15 -26.52 26.88
N SER A 3 19.84 -26.43 27.08
CA SER A 3 18.85 -26.45 26.00
C SER A 3 19.12 -25.30 25.04
N LYS A 4 19.41 -25.62 23.79
CA LYS A 4 19.45 -24.64 22.69
C LYS A 4 18.03 -24.11 22.49
N ILE A 5 17.75 -22.95 23.08
CA ILE A 5 16.52 -22.20 22.81
C ILE A 5 16.61 -21.70 21.37
N HIS A 6 15.92 -22.37 20.45
CA HIS A 6 15.61 -21.83 19.13
C HIS A 6 14.66 -20.64 19.31
N HIS A 7 15.20 -19.44 19.52
CA HIS A 7 14.44 -18.20 19.32
C HIS A 7 14.16 -18.05 17.82
N HIS A 8 13.04 -18.59 17.37
CA HIS A 8 12.49 -18.29 16.06
C HIS A 8 11.99 -16.82 16.12
N GLN A 9 12.82 -15.86 15.70
CA GLN A 9 12.44 -14.46 15.51
C GLN A 9 11.52 -14.34 14.28
N VAL A 10 10.29 -14.85 14.36
CA VAL A 10 9.30 -14.72 13.28
C VAL A 10 8.78 -13.28 13.16
N GLY A 11 8.82 -12.49 14.25
CA GLY A 11 8.21 -11.16 14.30
C GLY A 11 8.98 -10.02 13.62
N ILE A 12 10.32 -10.04 13.61
CA ILE A 12 11.14 -8.90 13.13
C ILE A 12 11.24 -8.87 11.59
N HIS A 13 11.14 -10.03 10.94
CA HIS A 13 11.23 -10.13 9.48
C HIS A 13 9.90 -9.79 8.80
N ALA A 14 8.77 -10.17 9.41
CA ALA A 14 7.45 -9.82 8.90
C ALA A 14 7.18 -8.30 9.00
N THR A 15 7.60 -7.65 10.09
CA THR A 15 7.47 -6.19 10.24
C THR A 15 8.35 -5.41 9.28
N ARG A 16 9.59 -5.87 9.01
CA ARG A 16 10.43 -5.23 8.00
C ARG A 16 9.86 -5.37 6.58
N LEU A 17 9.32 -6.54 6.25
CA LEU A 17 8.71 -6.80 4.96
C LEU A 17 7.48 -5.91 4.73
N SER A 18 6.63 -5.77 5.75
CA SER A 18 5.47 -4.88 5.68
C SER A 18 5.90 -3.43 5.61
N GLU A 19 6.84 -2.96 6.43
CA GLU A 19 7.36 -1.59 6.39
C GLU A 19 7.94 -1.23 5.01
N ASP A 20 8.71 -2.12 4.39
CA ASP A 20 9.25 -1.91 3.04
C ASP A 20 8.11 -1.85 2.01
N LEU A 21 7.14 -2.77 2.08
CA LEU A 21 5.96 -2.73 1.21
C LEU A 21 5.16 -1.42 1.36
N GLN A 22 4.96 -0.97 2.60
CA GLN A 22 4.27 0.28 2.94
C GLN A 22 5.02 1.52 2.40
N ARG A 23 6.36 1.53 2.49
CA ARG A 23 7.17 2.59 1.90
C ARG A 23 7.03 2.64 0.37
N GLU A 24 7.09 1.50 -0.29
CA GLU A 24 7.04 1.43 -1.75
C GLU A 24 5.64 1.77 -2.31
N ILE A 25 4.57 1.30 -1.66
CA ILE A 25 3.21 1.66 -2.07
C ILE A 25 2.94 3.15 -1.86
N TRP A 26 3.47 3.75 -0.80
CA TRP A 26 3.38 5.19 -0.58
C TRP A 26 4.13 5.99 -1.66
N GLY A 27 5.36 5.56 -2.00
CA GLY A 27 6.13 6.19 -3.08
C GLY A 27 5.46 6.07 -4.45
N PHE A 28 4.85 4.93 -4.73
CA PHE A 28 4.02 4.75 -5.93
C PHE A 28 2.79 5.65 -5.92
N ALA A 29 2.09 5.75 -4.78
CA ALA A 29 0.93 6.63 -4.66
C ALA A 29 1.29 8.10 -4.91
N GLN A 30 2.41 8.57 -4.38
CA GLN A 30 2.91 9.92 -4.66
C GLN A 30 3.23 10.11 -6.15
N ALA A 31 3.84 9.12 -6.80
CA ALA A 31 4.11 9.19 -8.23
C ALA A 31 2.82 9.27 -9.07
N VAL A 32 1.75 8.58 -8.68
CA VAL A 32 0.43 8.67 -9.34
C VAL A 32 -0.18 10.05 -9.15
N VAL A 33 -0.09 10.64 -7.96
CA VAL A 33 -0.53 12.02 -7.71
C VAL A 33 0.27 13.01 -8.54
N ASP A 34 1.59 12.86 -8.61
CA ASP A 34 2.46 13.72 -9.40
C ASP A 34 2.15 13.62 -10.90
N GLU A 35 1.86 12.42 -11.42
CA GLU A 35 1.44 12.20 -12.81
C GLU A 35 0.10 12.91 -13.11
N VAL A 36 -0.89 12.78 -12.22
CA VAL A 36 -2.20 13.44 -12.36
C VAL A 36 -2.07 14.97 -12.34
N ASN A 37 -1.17 15.51 -11.52
CA ASN A 37 -0.91 16.95 -11.43
C ASN A 37 0.05 17.46 -12.52
N GLN A 38 0.37 16.66 -13.54
CA GLN A 38 1.34 16.98 -14.61
C GLN A 38 2.75 17.32 -14.08
N GLY A 39 3.06 16.95 -12.83
CA GLY A 39 4.30 17.26 -12.13
C GLY A 39 5.41 16.23 -12.34
N CYS A 40 5.20 15.17 -13.14
CA CYS A 40 6.17 14.10 -13.29
C CYS A 40 6.41 13.60 -14.72
N ALA A 41 7.70 13.40 -15.03
CA ALA A 41 8.15 12.62 -16.18
C ALA A 41 7.80 11.14 -15.98
N GLY A 42 7.23 10.48 -17.01
CA GLY A 42 6.81 9.08 -16.96
C GLY A 42 7.88 8.09 -16.47
N ASN A 43 9.16 8.47 -16.49
CA ASN A 43 10.27 7.70 -15.93
C ASN A 43 10.13 7.45 -14.42
N ARG A 44 9.60 8.42 -13.65
CA ARG A 44 9.41 8.26 -12.20
C ARG A 44 8.28 7.27 -11.91
N MET A 45 7.20 7.32 -12.69
CA MET A 45 6.08 6.37 -12.61
C MET A 45 6.57 4.94 -12.88
N ASN A 46 7.35 4.74 -13.94
CA ASN A 46 7.89 3.43 -14.29
C ASN A 46 8.85 2.89 -13.21
N TYR A 47 9.70 3.74 -12.65
CA TYR A 47 10.57 3.37 -11.53
C TYR A 47 9.78 2.83 -10.33
N TRP A 48 8.73 3.54 -9.90
CA TRP A 48 7.91 3.11 -8.75
C TRP A 48 7.06 1.88 -9.06
N LYS A 49 6.57 1.72 -10.30
CA LYS A 49 5.92 0.48 -10.74
C LYS A 49 6.85 -0.72 -10.58
N SER A 50 8.05 -0.64 -11.14
CA SER A 50 9.05 -1.72 -11.05
C SER A 50 9.41 -2.04 -9.60
N ARG A 51 9.60 -1.02 -8.74
CA ARG A 51 9.89 -1.25 -7.32
C ARG A 51 8.73 -1.90 -6.57
N LEU A 52 7.51 -1.44 -6.80
CA LEU A 52 6.33 -2.01 -6.16
C LEU A 52 6.12 -3.47 -6.58
N THR A 53 6.31 -3.79 -7.87
CA THR A 53 6.27 -5.18 -8.35
C THR A 53 7.31 -6.04 -7.65
N LEU A 54 8.58 -5.60 -7.59
CA LEU A 54 9.63 -6.35 -6.91
C LEU A 54 9.32 -6.57 -5.43
N SER A 55 8.75 -5.57 -4.74
CA SER A 55 8.37 -5.71 -3.33
C SER A 55 7.20 -6.66 -3.12
N VAL A 56 6.19 -6.63 -4.01
CA VAL A 56 5.07 -7.57 -3.97
C VAL A 56 5.54 -9.00 -4.25
N GLU A 57 6.40 -9.19 -5.25
CA GLU A 57 6.99 -10.50 -5.56
C GLU A 57 7.87 -11.01 -4.42
N HIS A 58 8.70 -10.13 -3.83
CA HIS A 58 9.50 -10.47 -2.67
C HIS A 58 8.61 -10.85 -1.48
N ALA A 59 7.54 -10.11 -1.21
CA ALA A 59 6.61 -10.43 -0.13
C ALA A 59 5.96 -11.80 -0.32
N LYS A 60 5.49 -12.10 -1.53
CA LYS A 60 4.95 -13.42 -1.89
C LYS A 60 5.98 -14.53 -1.73
N SER A 61 7.22 -14.30 -2.20
CA SER A 61 8.32 -15.29 -2.09
C SER A 61 8.68 -15.62 -0.64
N ARG A 62 8.41 -14.67 0.28
CA ARG A 62 8.63 -14.83 1.72
C ARG A 62 7.43 -15.44 2.46
N GLY A 63 6.36 -15.79 1.74
CA GLY A 63 5.17 -16.42 2.28
C GLY A 63 4.10 -15.44 2.79
N MET A 64 4.15 -14.17 2.38
CA MET A 64 3.05 -13.23 2.67
C MET A 64 1.91 -13.45 1.67
N ASP A 65 0.71 -13.68 2.20
CA ASP A 65 -0.49 -13.87 1.39
C ASP A 65 -0.89 -12.60 0.64
N ALA A 66 -1.52 -12.78 -0.53
CA ALA A 66 -1.98 -11.65 -1.34
C ALA A 66 -3.00 -10.77 -0.60
N GLU A 67 -3.81 -11.36 0.28
CA GLU A 67 -4.75 -10.63 1.15
C GLU A 67 -4.03 -9.80 2.21
N GLU A 68 -2.93 -10.30 2.77
CA GLU A 68 -2.10 -9.55 3.72
C GLU A 68 -1.40 -8.38 3.03
N ILE A 69 -0.85 -8.60 1.82
CA ILE A 69 -0.27 -7.53 0.99
C ILE A 69 -1.32 -6.45 0.71
N ALA A 70 -2.53 -6.86 0.32
CA ALA A 70 -3.65 -5.95 0.10
C ALA A 70 -3.98 -5.15 1.36
N HIS A 71 -4.06 -5.80 2.51
CA HIS A 71 -4.35 -5.17 3.79
C HIS A 71 -3.28 -4.13 4.16
N GLN A 72 -1.99 -4.45 3.96
CA GLN A 72 -0.90 -3.49 4.21
C GLN A 72 -0.97 -2.27 3.28
N CYS A 73 -1.37 -2.45 2.02
CA CYS A 73 -1.62 -1.35 1.09
C CYS A 73 -2.79 -0.47 1.55
N GLU A 74 -3.90 -1.08 1.99
CA GLU A 74 -5.07 -0.37 2.52
C GLU A 74 -4.75 0.43 3.78
N LEU A 75 -4.01 -0.16 4.73
CA LEU A 75 -3.56 0.55 5.93
C LEU A 75 -2.74 1.79 5.58
N THR A 76 -1.81 1.65 4.62
CA THR A 76 -0.93 2.75 4.20
C THR A 76 -1.70 3.89 3.53
N LEU A 77 -2.62 3.56 2.62
CA LEU A 77 -3.26 4.55 1.75
C LEU A 77 -4.57 5.11 2.32
N CYS A 78 -5.32 4.32 3.08
CA CYS A 78 -6.62 4.70 3.63
C CYS A 78 -6.56 5.17 5.09
N THR A 79 -5.53 4.76 5.85
CA THR A 79 -5.47 4.96 7.31
C THR A 79 -4.35 5.92 7.76
N SER A 80 -3.61 6.52 6.82
CA SER A 80 -2.52 7.45 7.13
C SER A 80 -3.03 8.69 7.87
N ARG A 81 -2.98 8.62 9.21
CA ARG A 81 -3.33 9.71 10.12
C ARG A 81 -2.31 10.85 9.96
N GLY A 82 -2.65 11.84 9.13
CA GLY A 82 -1.87 13.07 9.00
C GLY A 82 -1.54 13.48 7.57
N THR A 83 -1.83 12.65 6.58
CA THR A 83 -1.70 13.02 5.16
C THR A 83 -3.06 13.33 4.56
N LYS A 84 -3.10 14.28 3.63
CA LYS A 84 -4.33 14.60 2.89
C LYS A 84 -4.80 13.31 2.19
N PRO A 85 -6.09 12.93 2.29
CA PRO A 85 -6.57 11.74 1.62
C PRO A 85 -6.26 11.80 0.13
N LEU A 86 -5.81 10.68 -0.42
CA LEU A 86 -5.53 10.57 -1.85
C LEU A 86 -6.84 10.71 -2.64
N PRO A 87 -6.82 11.40 -3.81
CA PRO A 87 -7.99 11.50 -4.68
C PRO A 87 -8.51 10.11 -5.07
N GLY A 88 -9.82 9.94 -5.20
CA GLY A 88 -10.44 8.66 -5.58
C GLY A 88 -9.92 8.11 -6.91
N ASP A 89 -9.62 8.98 -7.87
CA ASP A 89 -9.04 8.60 -9.16
C ASP A 89 -7.61 8.04 -9.01
N THR A 90 -6.84 8.57 -8.05
CA THR A 90 -5.50 8.07 -7.73
C THR A 90 -5.59 6.69 -7.11
N LEU A 91 -6.49 6.49 -6.13
CA LEU A 91 -6.70 5.18 -5.50
C LEU A 91 -7.16 4.14 -6.51
N SER A 92 -8.06 4.50 -7.43
CA SER A 92 -8.55 3.58 -8.48
C SER A 92 -7.43 3.10 -9.41
N ARG A 93 -6.48 3.99 -9.76
CA ARG A 93 -5.30 3.62 -10.56
C ARG A 93 -4.36 2.69 -9.81
N ILE A 94 -4.15 2.95 -8.52
CA ILE A 94 -3.32 2.09 -7.67
C ILE A 94 -3.97 0.71 -7.50
N GLU A 95 -5.28 0.67 -7.27
CA GLU A 95 -6.05 -0.57 -7.17
C GLU A 95 -5.98 -1.39 -8.46
N ALA A 96 -6.17 -0.74 -9.61
CA ALA A 96 -6.04 -1.39 -10.92
C ALA A 96 -4.63 -2.00 -11.09
N TYR A 97 -3.59 -1.28 -10.69
CA TYR A 97 -2.22 -1.80 -10.74
C TYR A 97 -2.03 -3.01 -9.83
N LEU A 98 -2.45 -2.94 -8.57
CA LEU A 98 -2.36 -4.05 -7.61
C LEU A 98 -3.10 -5.31 -8.09
N LYS A 99 -4.26 -5.14 -8.74
CA LYS A 99 -4.99 -6.25 -9.37
C LYS A 99 -4.19 -6.92 -10.49
N THR A 100 -3.44 -6.17 -11.31
CA THR A 100 -2.53 -6.78 -12.31
C THR A 100 -1.43 -7.63 -11.67
N GLN A 101 -1.05 -7.30 -10.43
CA GLN A 101 -0.08 -8.05 -9.64
C GLN A 101 -0.73 -9.20 -8.85
N GLY A 102 -2.03 -9.47 -9.04
CA GLY A 102 -2.77 -10.50 -8.30
C GLY A 102 -2.98 -10.18 -6.82
N VAL A 103 -3.01 -8.88 -6.45
CA VAL A 103 -3.28 -8.41 -5.10
C VAL A 103 -4.72 -7.85 -5.04
N PRO A 104 -5.63 -8.45 -4.26
CA PRO A 104 -7.05 -8.06 -4.23
C PRO A 104 -7.31 -6.87 -3.29
N ALA A 105 -6.58 -5.76 -3.46
CA ALA A 105 -6.75 -4.55 -2.65
C ALA A 105 -8.09 -3.85 -2.92
N LYS A 106 -8.72 -3.33 -1.86
CA LYS A 106 -9.93 -2.51 -1.92
C LYS A 106 -9.66 -1.12 -1.35
N LEU A 107 -9.25 -0.20 -2.21
CA LEU A 107 -8.83 1.14 -1.78
C LEU A 107 -10.03 2.08 -1.74
N ILE A 108 -10.60 2.30 -0.55
CA ILE A 108 -11.71 3.24 -0.35
C ILE A 108 -11.16 4.59 0.11
N SER A 109 -11.50 5.69 -0.59
CA SER A 109 -11.16 7.04 -0.13
C SER A 109 -11.82 7.32 1.22
N ALA A 110 -11.04 7.82 2.19
CA ALA A 110 -11.54 8.21 3.50
C ALA A 110 -12.65 9.30 3.44
N ASP A 111 -12.72 10.08 2.35
CA ASP A 111 -13.81 11.02 2.08
C ASP A 111 -15.18 10.33 1.88
N LEU A 112 -15.21 9.15 1.26
CA LEU A 112 -16.43 8.34 1.14
C LEU A 112 -16.83 7.69 2.47
N ALA A 113 -15.85 7.32 3.30
CA ALA A 113 -16.12 6.75 4.63
C ALA A 113 -16.63 7.78 5.65
N ARG A 114 -16.25 9.06 5.51
CA ARG A 114 -16.75 10.17 6.34
C ARG A 114 -18.00 10.88 5.78
N GLY A 115 -18.36 10.62 4.53
CA GLY A 115 -19.55 11.20 3.88
C GLY A 115 -20.90 10.63 4.35
N SER A 116 -20.92 9.52 5.09
CA SER A 116 -22.17 8.92 5.58
C SER A 116 -22.59 9.38 6.99
N GLY A 117 -22.08 10.51 7.46
CA GLY A 117 -22.38 11.01 8.79
C GLY A 117 -22.20 12.52 8.92
N ARG A 118 -23.09 13.31 8.31
CA ARG A 118 -23.55 14.65 8.74
C ARG A 118 -24.22 15.37 7.57
N PHE A 119 -25.45 15.00 7.26
CA PHE A 119 -26.39 15.93 6.63
C PHE A 119 -27.80 15.54 7.04
N PHE A 120 -28.23 16.03 8.20
CA PHE A 120 -29.57 16.62 8.34
C PHE A 120 -29.43 17.79 9.32
N SER A 121 -29.43 18.98 8.73
CA SER A 121 -29.43 20.27 9.40
C SER A 121 -30.86 20.63 9.82
N ARG A 122 -30.96 21.23 11.00
CA ARG A 122 -32.02 22.13 11.51
C ARG A 122 -33.44 21.60 11.63
#